data_AF-A0A9W8JQM7-F1
#
_entry.id   AF-A0A9W8JQM7-F1
#
_cell.length_a   1.000
_cell.length_b   1.000
_cell.length_c   1.000
_cell.angle_alpha   90.00
_cell.angle_beta   90.00
_cell.angle_gamma   90.00
#
_symmetry.space_group_name_H-M   'P 1'
#
loop_
_entity.id
_entity.type
_entity.pdbx_description
1 polymer ?
#
loop_
_entity_poly.entity_id
_entity_poly.type
_entity_poly.pdbx_seq_one_letter_code
_entity_poly.pdbx_strand_id
1 'polypeptide(L)'
;MPQVIVSPHADSMAVSTFIDTVSRLPLHPDSSHQFQQCLELALDFERSLRLRYATQTIDDPYAGLIDIFATPLAFRHARPRVVQAEEELSARYLMPLAPSARRPSGGPCVVEDIGKFIDNWLLFSHGVLKSLTNWNNVVVAGGSVLASLIPLQATSTKDKIKAYHSETAMYDSSDIDIFLWGLTPAEAETRIKEIDSAVRESVPWDIVCVRKANTISFHTQYPFRTVRSRPRHL
;
A
#
# COMPACT_ATOMS: atom_id res chain seq x y z
N MET A 1 31.41 -5.04 15.52
CA MET A 1 30.22 -4.17 15.56
C MET A 1 29.29 -4.70 16.63
N PRO A 2 28.79 -3.89 17.57
CA PRO A 2 27.87 -4.40 18.58
C PRO A 2 26.56 -4.78 17.88
N GLN A 3 26.17 -6.05 17.97
CA GLN A 3 24.83 -6.48 17.58
C GLN A 3 23.86 -5.85 18.57
N VAL A 4 23.10 -4.85 18.11
CA VAL A 4 21.96 -4.35 18.87
C VAL A 4 20.87 -5.42 18.75
N ILE A 5 20.83 -6.31 19.74
CA ILE A 5 19.78 -7.33 19.85
C ILE A 5 18.52 -6.59 20.32
N VAL A 6 17.71 -6.15 19.36
CA VAL A 6 16.39 -5.57 19.63
C VAL A 6 15.38 -6.73 19.66
N SER A 7 14.75 -6.95 20.82
CA SER A 7 13.75 -8.00 21.07
C SER A 7 12.44 -7.75 20.28
N PRO A 8 11.66 -8.80 19.93
CA PRO A 8 10.32 -8.65 19.32
C PRO A 8 9.40 -7.70 20.09
N HIS A 9 9.56 -7.61 21.40
CA HIS A 9 8.83 -6.68 22.25
C HIS A 9 9.14 -5.21 21.93
N ALA A 10 10.39 -4.90 21.59
CA ALA A 10 10.82 -3.54 21.27
C ALA A 10 10.30 -3.07 19.89
N ASP A 11 10.10 -4.00 18.95
CA ASP A 11 9.51 -3.67 17.65
C ASP A 11 8.02 -3.31 17.78
N SER A 12 7.28 -4.10 18.55
CA SER A 12 5.89 -3.81 18.91
C SER A 12 5.77 -2.49 19.67
N MET A 13 6.67 -2.22 20.62
CA MET A 13 6.72 -0.95 21.35
C MET A 13 7.03 0.26 20.46
N ALA A 14 7.90 0.13 19.46
CA ALA A 14 8.22 1.23 18.55
C ALA A 14 6.98 1.62 17.73
N VAL A 15 6.27 0.63 17.19
CA VAL A 15 5.00 0.84 16.46
C VAL A 15 3.94 1.46 17.37
N SER A 16 3.72 0.91 18.57
CA SER A 16 2.72 1.46 19.50
C SER A 16 3.05 2.89 19.91
N THR A 17 4.33 3.18 20.19
CA THR A 17 4.81 4.53 20.53
C THR A 17 4.55 5.51 19.39
N PHE A 18 4.79 5.10 18.14
CA PHE A 18 4.51 5.92 16.97
C PHE A 18 3.01 6.20 16.84
N ILE A 19 2.17 5.16 16.94
CA ILE A 19 0.70 5.29 16.90
C ILE A 19 0.20 6.24 17.97
N ASP A 20 0.63 6.04 19.22
CA ASP A 20 0.24 6.87 20.36
C ASP A 20 0.67 8.33 20.18
N THR A 21 1.88 8.56 19.68
CA THR A 21 2.42 9.91 19.51
C THR A 21 1.67 10.65 18.40
N VAL A 22 1.45 10.03 17.25
CA VAL A 22 0.69 10.63 16.15
C VAL A 22 -0.76 10.91 16.54
N SER A 23 -1.35 10.06 17.39
CA SER A 23 -2.73 10.20 17.86
C SER A 23 -2.93 11.38 18.81
N ARG A 24 -1.88 11.77 19.55
CA ARG A 24 -1.90 12.97 20.41
C ARG A 24 -1.67 14.28 19.65
N LEU A 25 -1.18 14.21 18.41
CA LEU A 25 -0.95 15.41 17.61
C LEU A 25 -2.27 15.97 17.06
N PRO A 26 -2.49 17.29 17.14
CA PRO A 26 -3.71 17.90 16.62
C PRO A 26 -3.81 17.70 15.10
N LEU A 27 -5.01 17.59 14.56
CA LEU A 27 -5.25 17.54 13.11
C LEU A 27 -5.24 18.95 12.52
N HIS A 28 -4.12 19.64 12.71
CA HIS A 28 -3.91 21.01 12.26
C HIS A 28 -2.58 21.14 11.51
N PRO A 29 -2.48 21.99 10.48
CA PRO A 29 -1.23 22.19 9.74
C PRO A 29 -0.04 22.60 10.62
N ASP A 30 -0.27 23.28 11.74
CA ASP A 30 0.78 23.67 12.69
C ASP A 30 1.45 22.48 13.38
N SER A 31 0.81 21.31 13.39
CA SER A 31 1.38 20.06 13.90
C SER A 31 2.34 19.37 12.92
N SER A 32 2.47 19.90 11.69
CA SER A 32 3.21 19.23 10.61
C SER A 32 4.69 19.03 10.95
N HIS A 33 5.31 19.95 11.69
CA HIS A 33 6.70 19.81 12.13
C HIS A 33 6.85 18.70 13.19
N GLN A 34 5.98 18.66 14.20
CA GLN A 34 6.02 17.60 15.21
C GLN A 34 5.70 16.24 14.58
N PHE A 35 4.77 16.19 13.62
CA PHE A 35 4.49 14.98 12.86
C PHE A 35 5.72 14.52 12.06
N GLN A 36 6.43 15.45 11.40
CA GLN A 36 7.66 15.15 10.68
C GLN A 36 8.75 14.56 11.60
N GLN A 37 8.94 15.13 12.80
CA GLN A 37 9.88 14.58 13.80
C GLN A 37 9.49 13.16 14.24
N CYS A 38 8.20 12.92 14.48
CA CYS A 38 7.70 11.57 14.82
C CYS A 38 7.90 10.58 13.67
N LEU A 39 7.68 11.04 12.43
CA LEU A 39 7.88 10.25 11.22
C LEU A 39 9.36 9.92 11.01
N GLU A 40 10.28 10.84 11.27
CA GLU A 40 11.72 10.60 11.17
C GLU A 40 12.18 9.49 12.13
N LEU A 41 11.71 9.50 13.38
CA LEU A 41 12.00 8.42 14.34
C LEU A 41 11.45 7.06 13.85
N ALA A 42 10.23 7.05 13.31
CA ALA A 42 9.64 5.83 12.75
C ALA A 42 10.40 5.34 11.51
N LEU A 43 10.89 6.24 10.66
CA LEU A 43 11.69 5.91 9.48
C LEU A 43 13.07 5.37 9.85
N ASP A 44 13.71 5.89 10.90
CA ASP A 44 14.98 5.35 11.40
C ASP A 44 14.79 3.96 12.01
N PHE A 45 13.70 3.75 12.76
CA PHE A 45 13.32 2.41 13.22
C PHE A 45 13.07 1.46 12.02
N GLU A 46 12.29 1.88 11.03
CA GLU A 46 12.00 1.10 9.82
C GLU A 46 13.28 0.76 9.04
N ARG A 47 14.23 1.70 8.94
CA ARG A 47 15.54 1.46 8.33
C ARG A 47 16.34 0.40 9.10
N SER A 48 16.32 0.46 10.44
CA SER A 48 16.98 -0.54 11.28
C SER A 48 16.35 -1.93 11.11
N LEU A 49 15.03 -1.99 10.98
CA LEU A 49 14.26 -3.20 10.76
C LEU A 49 14.58 -3.81 9.39
N ARG A 50 14.64 -3.01 8.31
CA ARG A 50 15.10 -3.47 6.99
C ARG A 50 16.51 -4.07 7.03
N LEU A 51 17.42 -3.45 7.77
CA LEU A 51 18.79 -3.97 7.91
C LEU A 51 18.78 -5.33 8.62
N ARG A 52 17.92 -5.51 9.65
CA ARG A 52 17.75 -6.79 10.31
C ARG A 52 17.16 -7.84 9.37
N TYR A 53 16.08 -7.55 8.64
CA TYR A 53 15.52 -8.47 7.65
C TYR A 53 16.57 -8.90 6.60
N ALA A 54 17.51 -8.03 6.24
CA ALA A 54 18.57 -8.34 5.29
C ALA A 54 19.72 -9.18 5.87
N THR A 55 19.91 -9.21 7.19
CA THR A 55 21.11 -9.77 7.83
C THR A 55 20.86 -10.94 8.76
N GLN A 56 19.63 -11.07 9.28
CA GLN A 56 19.27 -12.09 10.26
C GLN A 56 17.78 -12.46 10.14
N THR A 57 17.41 -13.59 10.73
CA THR A 57 16.01 -14.01 10.86
C THR A 57 15.31 -13.14 11.92
N ILE A 58 14.08 -12.72 11.63
CA ILE A 58 13.21 -12.01 12.56
C ILE A 58 12.09 -12.96 12.99
N ASP A 59 11.91 -13.12 14.30
CA ASP A 59 10.94 -14.08 14.87
C ASP A 59 9.49 -13.68 14.61
N ASP A 60 9.19 -12.37 14.65
CA ASP A 60 7.88 -11.83 14.35
C ASP A 60 7.79 -11.39 12.89
N PRO A 61 7.04 -12.12 12.02
CA PRO A 61 6.88 -11.76 10.61
C PRO A 61 6.05 -10.48 10.43
N TYR A 62 5.37 -10.00 11.47
CA TYR A 62 4.56 -8.78 11.44
C TYR A 62 5.27 -7.57 12.06
N ALA A 63 6.54 -7.71 12.44
CA ALA A 63 7.32 -6.61 13.01
C ALA A 63 7.29 -5.37 12.09
N GLY A 64 6.98 -4.21 12.67
CA GLY A 64 6.91 -2.94 11.95
C GLY A 64 5.67 -2.72 11.07
N LEU A 65 4.75 -3.69 11.00
CA LEU A 65 3.48 -3.49 10.27
C LEU A 65 2.48 -2.68 11.10
N ILE A 66 1.69 -1.86 10.40
CA ILE A 66 0.62 -1.04 10.98
C ILE A 66 -0.67 -1.37 10.27
N ASP A 67 -1.70 -1.77 11.04
CA ASP A 67 -3.06 -1.87 10.53
C ASP A 67 -3.68 -0.47 10.44
N ILE A 68 -3.67 0.09 9.23
CA ILE A 68 -4.18 1.44 8.97
C ILE A 68 -5.67 1.61 9.33
N PHE A 69 -6.47 0.55 9.28
CA PHE A 69 -7.90 0.63 9.61
C PHE A 69 -8.18 0.46 11.10
N ALA A 70 -7.28 -0.20 11.82
CA ALA A 70 -7.31 -0.25 13.29
C ALA A 70 -6.66 0.99 13.95
N THR A 71 -5.90 1.80 13.20
CA THR A 71 -5.32 3.04 13.75
C THR A 71 -6.36 4.16 13.95
N PRO A 72 -6.10 5.09 14.88
CA PRO A 72 -6.94 6.27 15.08
C PRO A 72 -7.09 7.10 13.81
N LEU A 73 -8.20 7.84 13.73
CA LEU A 73 -8.60 8.66 12.57
C LEU A 73 -7.48 9.59 12.06
N ALA A 74 -6.61 10.04 12.98
CA ALA A 74 -5.47 10.90 12.69
C ALA A 74 -4.51 10.36 11.62
N PHE A 75 -4.41 9.04 11.46
CA PHE A 75 -3.60 8.39 10.42
C PHE A 75 -4.23 8.42 9.03
N ARG A 76 -5.54 8.65 8.96
CA ARG A 76 -6.34 8.61 7.73
C ARG A 76 -6.77 10.01 7.27
N HIS A 77 -6.27 11.06 7.92
CA HIS A 77 -6.60 12.45 7.65
C HIS A 77 -5.35 13.27 7.29
N ALA A 78 -5.50 14.19 6.35
CA ALA A 78 -4.40 14.99 5.83
C ALA A 78 -3.98 16.11 6.79
N ARG A 79 -2.67 16.21 7.03
CA ARG A 79 -2.01 17.36 7.68
C ARG A 79 -1.13 18.07 6.63
N PRO A 80 -1.72 18.90 5.75
CA PRO A 80 -0.93 19.61 4.75
C PRO A 80 0.06 20.54 5.44
N ARG A 81 1.22 20.75 4.81
CA ARG A 81 2.21 21.72 5.29
C ARG A 81 1.64 23.13 5.11
N VAL A 82 1.85 24.00 6.10
CA VAL A 82 1.57 25.43 5.96
C VAL A 82 2.63 26.04 5.06
N VAL A 83 2.19 26.81 4.07
CA VAL A 83 3.08 27.65 3.26
C VAL A 83 2.67 29.08 3.54
N GLN A 84 3.58 29.87 4.11
CA GLN A 84 3.29 31.25 4.49
C GLN A 84 3.27 32.19 3.28
N ALA A 85 4.07 31.90 2.25
CA ALA A 85 4.12 32.65 1.00
C ALA A 85 4.46 31.73 -0.21
N GLU A 86 3.92 32.02 -1.40
CA GLU A 86 4.12 31.20 -2.60
C GLU A 86 5.61 31.23 -3.06
N GLU A 87 6.32 32.31 -2.75
CA GLU A 87 7.75 32.48 -2.98
C GLU A 87 8.59 31.50 -2.14
N GLU A 88 8.19 31.21 -0.90
CA GLU A 88 8.85 30.17 -0.09
C GLU A 88 8.65 28.78 -0.68
N LEU A 89 7.53 28.58 -1.38
CA LEU A 89 7.14 27.30 -1.97
C LEU A 89 8.03 26.97 -3.18
N SER A 90 8.22 27.93 -4.08
CA SER A 90 9.13 27.77 -5.22
C SER A 90 10.61 27.76 -4.81
N ALA A 91 10.98 28.44 -3.72
CA ALA A 91 12.33 28.43 -3.19
C ALA A 91 12.71 27.10 -2.50
N ARG A 92 11.75 26.42 -1.84
CA ARG A 92 11.99 25.17 -1.10
C ARG A 92 11.67 23.90 -1.90
N TYR A 93 10.87 23.98 -2.96
CA TYR A 93 10.38 22.81 -3.69
C TYR A 93 10.55 22.93 -5.21
N LEU A 94 11.18 21.91 -5.80
CA LEU A 94 11.42 21.81 -7.25
C LEU A 94 10.14 21.64 -8.09
N MET A 95 9.06 21.11 -7.51
CA MET A 95 7.79 20.84 -8.20
C MET A 95 6.58 21.13 -7.27
N PRO A 96 6.21 22.40 -7.09
CA PRO A 96 5.06 22.76 -6.26
C PRO A 96 3.75 22.26 -6.88
N LEU A 97 2.87 21.67 -6.06
CA LEU A 97 1.52 21.30 -6.51
C LEU A 97 0.64 22.55 -6.64
N ALA A 98 -0.17 22.62 -7.71
CA ALA A 98 -1.21 23.65 -7.84
C ALA A 98 -2.21 23.59 -6.67
N PRO A 99 -2.81 24.71 -6.23
CA PRO A 99 -3.76 24.73 -5.11
C PRO A 99 -4.90 23.71 -5.24
N SER A 100 -5.42 23.49 -6.46
CA SER A 100 -6.48 22.52 -6.76
C SER A 100 -6.05 21.06 -6.58
N ALA A 101 -4.75 20.76 -6.63
CA ALA A 101 -4.19 19.42 -6.42
C ALA A 101 -3.75 19.17 -4.97
N ARG A 102 -3.80 20.19 -4.10
CA ARG A 102 -3.46 20.07 -2.68
C ARG A 102 -4.65 19.52 -1.91
N ARG A 103 -4.42 18.53 -1.03
CA ARG A 103 -5.46 18.03 -0.13
C ARG A 103 -5.80 19.07 0.94
N PRO A 104 -7.09 19.31 1.24
CA PRO A 104 -7.49 20.21 2.31
C PRO A 104 -7.06 19.64 3.67
N SER A 105 -6.81 20.54 4.64
CA SER A 105 -6.48 20.14 6.00
C SER A 105 -7.65 19.40 6.65
N GLY A 106 -7.35 18.27 7.31
CA GLY A 106 -8.36 17.41 7.92
C GLY A 106 -9.23 16.66 6.91
N GLY A 107 -8.97 16.74 5.61
CA GLY A 107 -9.64 15.89 4.62
C GLY A 107 -9.14 14.44 4.68
N PRO A 108 -9.92 13.45 4.23
CA PRO A 108 -9.47 12.07 4.20
C PRO A 108 -8.28 11.89 3.24
N CYS A 109 -7.28 11.12 3.65
CA CYS A 109 -6.14 10.71 2.80
C CYS A 109 -6.15 9.21 2.48
N VAL A 110 -6.91 8.43 3.24
CA VAL A 110 -7.19 7.00 3.03
C VAL A 110 -8.71 6.80 3.08
N VAL A 111 -9.23 5.77 2.42
CA VAL A 111 -10.62 5.32 2.58
C VAL A 111 -10.98 5.04 4.03
N GLU A 112 -12.28 5.09 4.34
CA GLU A 112 -12.78 5.02 5.73
C GLU A 112 -12.56 3.66 6.39
N ASP A 113 -12.69 2.57 5.64
CA ASP A 113 -12.56 1.22 6.18
C ASP A 113 -12.10 0.23 5.10
N ILE A 114 -11.83 -1.00 5.56
CA ILE A 114 -11.43 -2.11 4.70
C ILE A 114 -12.53 -2.48 3.69
N GLY A 115 -13.81 -2.32 4.04
CA GLY A 115 -14.92 -2.60 3.12
C GLY A 115 -14.87 -1.67 1.90
N LYS A 116 -14.64 -0.38 2.13
CA LYS A 116 -14.50 0.60 1.05
C LYS A 116 -13.24 0.38 0.22
N PHE A 117 -12.15 -0.05 0.85
CA PHE A 117 -10.96 -0.52 0.13
C PHE A 117 -11.29 -1.70 -0.79
N ILE A 118 -12.01 -2.71 -0.29
CA ILE A 118 -12.39 -3.90 -1.07
C ILE A 118 -13.32 -3.51 -2.24
N ASP A 119 -14.27 -2.60 -2.04
CA ASP A 119 -15.11 -2.07 -3.12
C ASP A 119 -14.26 -1.42 -4.23
N ASN A 120 -13.34 -0.53 -3.84
CA ASN A 120 -12.43 0.13 -4.79
C ASN A 120 -11.50 -0.88 -5.47
N TRP A 121 -10.99 -1.86 -4.73
CA TRP A 121 -10.16 -2.94 -5.24
C TRP A 121 -10.87 -3.77 -6.31
N LEU A 122 -12.13 -4.12 -6.09
CA LEU A 122 -12.95 -4.86 -7.05
C LEU A 122 -13.20 -4.05 -8.32
N LEU A 123 -13.39 -2.73 -8.20
CA LEU A 123 -13.54 -1.84 -9.34
C LEU A 123 -12.22 -1.66 -10.11
N PHE A 124 -11.10 -1.44 -9.40
CA PHE A 124 -9.77 -1.29 -9.99
C PHE A 124 -9.31 -2.54 -10.74
N SER A 125 -9.48 -3.71 -10.11
CA SER A 125 -9.02 -5.00 -10.63
C SER A 125 -9.99 -5.65 -11.63
N HIS A 126 -11.19 -5.10 -11.76
CA HIS A 126 -12.32 -5.73 -12.44
C HIS A 126 -12.61 -7.16 -11.94
N GLY A 127 -12.22 -7.47 -10.71
CA GLY A 127 -12.42 -8.79 -10.11
C GLY A 127 -11.53 -9.88 -10.71
N VAL A 128 -10.36 -9.55 -11.26
CA VAL A 128 -9.42 -10.54 -11.85
C VAL A 128 -8.94 -11.62 -10.86
N LEU A 129 -9.09 -11.38 -9.55
CA LEU A 129 -8.75 -12.32 -8.47
C LEU A 129 -9.97 -12.73 -7.64
N LYS A 130 -11.20 -12.55 -8.14
CA LYS A 130 -12.42 -12.86 -7.37
C LYS A 130 -12.52 -14.33 -6.98
N SER A 131 -11.95 -15.24 -7.78
CA SER A 131 -11.93 -16.67 -7.49
C SER A 131 -10.82 -17.07 -6.50
N LEU A 132 -9.91 -16.17 -6.13
CA LEU A 132 -8.90 -16.44 -5.10
C LEU A 132 -9.52 -16.27 -3.71
N THR A 133 -9.99 -17.38 -3.13
CA THR A 133 -10.68 -17.39 -1.83
C THR A 133 -9.74 -17.50 -0.64
N ASN A 134 -8.51 -18.01 -0.85
CA ASN A 134 -7.50 -18.15 0.18
C ASN A 134 -6.35 -17.17 -0.04
N TRP A 135 -6.24 -16.17 0.84
CA TRP A 135 -5.21 -15.13 0.81
C TRP A 135 -4.02 -15.41 1.74
N ASN A 136 -3.97 -16.57 2.40
CA ASN A 136 -2.85 -16.93 3.25
C ASN A 136 -1.54 -16.94 2.44
N ASN A 137 -0.48 -16.36 3.02
CA ASN A 137 0.84 -16.27 2.39
C ASN A 137 0.89 -15.43 1.10
N VAL A 138 -0.15 -14.62 0.83
CA VAL A 138 -0.25 -13.74 -0.33
C VAL A 138 -0.33 -12.29 0.13
N VAL A 139 0.50 -11.42 -0.46
CA VAL A 139 0.47 -9.97 -0.23
C VAL A 139 0.32 -9.26 -1.57
N VAL A 140 -0.62 -8.32 -1.65
CA VAL A 140 -0.74 -7.38 -2.77
C VAL A 140 -0.09 -6.06 -2.40
N ALA A 141 0.63 -5.44 -3.34
CA ALA A 141 1.31 -4.18 -3.11
C ALA A 141 1.39 -3.32 -4.38
N GLY A 142 1.98 -2.14 -4.23
CA GLY A 142 2.24 -1.23 -5.35
C GLY A 142 1.06 -0.32 -5.68
N GLY A 143 1.00 0.10 -6.95
CA GLY A 143 0.04 1.09 -7.43
C GLY A 143 -1.42 0.66 -7.29
N SER A 144 -1.72 -0.64 -7.38
CA SER A 144 -3.07 -1.19 -7.23
C SER A 144 -3.65 -0.96 -5.84
N VAL A 145 -2.83 -1.18 -4.80
CA VAL A 145 -3.21 -0.93 -3.40
C VAL A 145 -3.33 0.56 -3.15
N LEU A 146 -2.38 1.37 -3.62
CA LEU A 146 -2.44 2.83 -3.48
C LEU A 146 -3.70 3.42 -4.14
N ALA A 147 -4.01 3.01 -5.37
CA ALA A 147 -5.20 3.45 -6.09
C ALA A 147 -6.49 3.09 -5.34
N SER A 148 -6.53 1.91 -4.72
CA SER A 148 -7.69 1.42 -3.97
C SER A 148 -7.85 2.11 -2.60
N LEU A 149 -6.75 2.59 -2.01
CA LEU A 149 -6.74 3.32 -0.73
C LEU A 149 -7.08 4.80 -0.87
N ILE A 150 -6.92 5.41 -2.06
CA ILE A 150 -7.18 6.84 -2.24
C ILE A 150 -8.69 7.11 -2.09
N PRO A 151 -9.10 8.04 -1.21
CA PRO A 151 -10.49 8.40 -1.06
C PRO A 151 -10.95 9.16 -2.32
N LEU A 152 -11.97 8.62 -2.97
CA LEU A 152 -12.70 9.29 -4.05
C LEU A 152 -13.86 10.08 -3.45
N GLN A 153 -14.35 11.09 -4.17
CA GLN A 153 -15.45 11.93 -3.66
C GLN A 153 -16.65 11.05 -3.30
N ALA A 154 -17.25 11.27 -2.12
CA ALA A 154 -18.30 10.42 -1.55
C ALA A 154 -19.53 10.23 -2.47
N THR A 155 -19.78 11.17 -3.38
CA THR A 155 -20.88 11.15 -4.36
C THR A 155 -20.51 10.49 -5.69
N SER A 156 -19.35 9.85 -5.79
CA SER A 156 -18.91 9.18 -7.01
C SER A 156 -19.70 7.89 -7.22
N THR A 157 -20.41 7.80 -8.35
CA THR A 157 -21.03 6.55 -8.79
C THR A 157 -19.96 5.51 -9.10
N LYS A 158 -20.31 4.22 -9.12
CA LYS A 158 -19.39 3.14 -9.51
C LYS A 158 -18.73 3.42 -10.87
N ASP A 159 -19.47 4.04 -11.80
CA ASP A 159 -18.95 4.40 -13.11
C ASP A 159 -17.92 5.53 -13.06
N LYS A 160 -18.11 6.52 -12.19
CA LYS A 160 -17.09 7.57 -11.95
C LYS A 160 -15.81 7.01 -11.32
N ILE A 161 -15.94 6.01 -10.45
CA ILE A 161 -14.79 5.34 -9.84
C ILE A 161 -14.04 4.49 -10.88
N LYS A 162 -14.76 3.75 -11.73
CA LYS A 162 -14.16 3.04 -12.87
C LYS A 162 -13.45 4.00 -13.80
N ALA A 163 -14.13 5.08 -14.22
CA ALA A 163 -13.56 6.14 -15.04
C ALA A 163 -12.31 6.73 -14.39
N TYR A 164 -12.30 6.97 -13.08
CA TYR A 164 -11.09 7.41 -12.38
C TYR A 164 -9.94 6.41 -12.57
N HIS A 165 -10.16 5.11 -12.34
CA HIS A 165 -9.10 4.10 -12.49
C HIS A 165 -8.69 3.81 -13.95
N SER A 166 -9.57 4.03 -14.93
CA SER A 166 -9.31 3.75 -16.34
C SER A 166 -8.85 4.97 -17.15
N GLU A 167 -9.30 6.18 -16.79
CA GLU A 167 -9.10 7.41 -17.55
C GLU A 167 -8.07 8.35 -16.93
N THR A 168 -7.74 8.21 -15.63
CA THR A 168 -6.54 8.87 -15.13
C THR A 168 -5.31 8.12 -15.62
N ALA A 169 -4.47 8.80 -16.39
CA ALA A 169 -3.16 8.31 -16.86
C ALA A 169 -2.21 7.85 -15.72
N MET A 170 -2.61 8.03 -14.46
CA MET A 170 -1.86 7.59 -13.29
C MET A 170 -1.96 6.07 -13.04
N TYR A 171 -3.07 5.43 -13.43
CA TYR A 171 -3.34 4.04 -13.06
C TYR A 171 -3.80 3.15 -14.22
N ASP A 172 -3.90 3.69 -15.43
CA ASP A 172 -4.33 2.99 -16.64
C ASP A 172 -3.51 1.72 -16.95
N SER A 173 -2.22 1.76 -16.65
CA SER A 173 -1.18 0.77 -16.90
C SER A 173 -0.66 0.14 -15.60
N SER A 174 -1.33 0.41 -14.48
CA SER A 174 -0.96 -0.19 -13.20
C SER A 174 -1.36 -1.66 -13.18
N ASP A 175 -0.35 -2.52 -13.04
CA ASP A 175 -0.53 -3.95 -12.81
C ASP A 175 -0.80 -4.26 -11.33
N ILE A 176 -1.25 -5.48 -11.05
CA ILE A 176 -1.39 -6.00 -9.69
C ILE A 176 -0.13 -6.79 -9.32
N ASP A 177 0.70 -6.25 -8.42
CA ASP A 177 1.87 -6.96 -7.90
C ASP A 177 1.47 -7.82 -6.68
N ILE A 178 1.70 -9.14 -6.80
CA ILE A 178 1.51 -10.15 -5.77
C ILE A 178 2.88 -10.66 -5.30
N PHE A 179 3.02 -10.81 -3.99
CA PHE A 179 4.19 -11.38 -3.32
C PHE A 179 3.75 -12.59 -2.50
N LEU A 180 4.58 -13.64 -2.53
CA LEU A 180 4.39 -14.83 -1.71
C LEU A 180 5.38 -14.83 -0.55
N TRP A 181 4.95 -15.20 0.65
CA TRP A 181 5.79 -15.17 1.85
C TRP A 181 5.58 -16.39 2.74
N GLY A 182 6.62 -16.81 3.44
CA GLY A 182 6.53 -17.93 4.39
C GLY A 182 6.24 -19.30 3.76
N LEU A 183 6.55 -19.50 2.47
CA LEU A 183 6.35 -20.75 1.74
C LEU A 183 7.69 -21.34 1.30
N THR A 184 7.77 -22.67 1.29
CA THR A 184 8.84 -23.40 0.58
C THR A 184 8.70 -23.21 -0.94
N PRO A 185 9.76 -23.46 -1.74
CA PRO A 185 9.66 -23.37 -3.19
C PRO A 185 8.56 -24.25 -3.81
N ALA A 186 8.33 -25.45 -3.27
CA ALA A 186 7.28 -26.36 -3.75
C ALA A 186 5.87 -25.84 -3.42
N GLU A 187 5.68 -25.30 -2.21
CA GLU A 187 4.41 -24.68 -1.82
C GLU A 187 4.15 -23.40 -2.60
N ALA A 188 5.19 -22.59 -2.86
CA ALA A 188 5.07 -21.40 -3.70
C ALA A 188 4.68 -21.75 -5.14
N GLU A 189 5.20 -22.85 -5.70
CA GLU A 189 4.78 -23.32 -7.02
C GLU A 189 3.30 -23.72 -7.04
N THR A 190 2.84 -24.47 -6.03
CA THR A 190 1.42 -24.80 -5.86
C THR A 190 0.58 -23.54 -5.74
N ARG A 191 1.03 -22.56 -4.95
CA ARG A 191 0.34 -21.28 -4.78
C ARG A 191 0.24 -20.48 -6.08
N ILE A 192 1.29 -20.49 -6.90
CA ILE A 192 1.26 -19.85 -8.22
C ILE A 192 0.23 -20.51 -9.13
N LYS A 193 0.12 -21.85 -9.10
CA LYS A 193 -0.90 -22.58 -9.88
C LYS A 193 -2.32 -22.24 -9.43
N GLU A 194 -2.54 -22.13 -8.12
CA GLU A 194 -3.81 -21.67 -7.57
C GLU A 194 -4.16 -20.25 -8.05
N ILE A 195 -3.18 -19.34 -8.06
CA ILE A 195 -3.36 -17.98 -8.60
C ILE A 195 -3.68 -18.02 -10.10
N ASP A 196 -2.98 -18.82 -10.89
CA ASP A 196 -3.26 -19.00 -12.33
C ASP A 196 -4.70 -19.48 -12.57
N SER A 197 -5.13 -20.52 -11.86
CA SER A 197 -6.51 -21.03 -11.91
C SER A 197 -7.52 -19.96 -11.51
N ALA A 198 -7.27 -19.24 -10.41
CA ALA A 198 -8.16 -18.18 -9.95
C ALA A 198 -8.30 -17.04 -10.99
N VAL A 199 -7.20 -16.64 -11.64
CA VAL A 199 -7.24 -15.63 -12.70
C VAL A 199 -8.04 -16.14 -13.90
N ARG A 200 -7.78 -17.38 -14.36
CA ARG A 200 -8.50 -18.02 -15.48
C ARG A 200 -9.99 -18.13 -15.25
N GLU A 201 -10.40 -18.52 -14.04
CA GLU A 201 -11.81 -18.61 -13.66
C GLU A 201 -12.48 -17.24 -13.51
N SER A 202 -11.69 -16.19 -13.30
CA SER A 202 -12.19 -14.84 -13.08
C SER A 202 -12.47 -14.08 -14.38
N VAL A 203 -11.82 -14.47 -15.48
CA VAL A 203 -11.90 -13.82 -16.80
C VAL A 203 -12.64 -14.69 -17.84
N PRO A 204 -13.30 -14.10 -18.85
CA PRO A 204 -14.09 -14.86 -19.82
C PRO A 204 -13.28 -15.41 -21.02
N TRP A 205 -11.94 -15.35 -20.97
CA TRP A 205 -11.05 -15.74 -22.06
C TRP A 205 -9.81 -16.46 -21.54
N ASP A 206 -9.05 -17.07 -22.46
CA ASP A 206 -7.77 -17.67 -22.13
C ASP A 206 -6.68 -16.60 -21.86
N ILE A 207 -5.82 -16.86 -20.87
CA ILE A 207 -4.75 -15.93 -20.45
C ILE A 207 -3.38 -16.45 -20.85
N VAL A 208 -2.47 -15.52 -21.11
CA VAL A 208 -1.06 -15.83 -21.39
C VAL A 208 -0.25 -15.68 -20.11
N CYS A 209 0.42 -16.74 -19.70
CA CYS A 209 1.34 -16.72 -18.57
C CYS A 209 2.78 -16.62 -19.07
N VAL A 210 3.50 -15.57 -18.65
CA VAL A 210 4.90 -15.32 -19.00
C VAL A 210 5.77 -15.44 -17.75
N ARG A 211 6.66 -16.43 -17.75
CA ARG A 211 7.67 -16.61 -16.71
C ARG A 211 8.97 -15.89 -17.10
N LYS A 212 9.42 -14.98 -16.24
CA LYS A 212 10.79 -14.41 -16.24
C LYS A 212 11.58 -14.99 -15.07
N ALA A 213 12.84 -14.60 -14.94
CA ALA A 213 13.74 -15.11 -13.89
C ALA A 213 13.13 -15.00 -12.47
N ASN A 214 12.43 -13.90 -12.17
CA ASN A 214 12.00 -13.55 -10.81
C ASN A 214 10.52 -13.19 -10.71
N THR A 215 9.76 -13.33 -11.80
CA THR A 215 8.38 -12.88 -11.88
C THR A 215 7.62 -13.77 -12.83
N ILE A 216 6.39 -14.08 -12.48
CA ILE A 216 5.40 -14.72 -13.34
C ILE A 216 4.31 -13.70 -13.59
N SER A 217 4.01 -13.40 -14.86
CA SER A 217 3.02 -12.41 -15.25
C SER A 217 1.86 -13.09 -15.97
N PHE A 218 0.65 -12.87 -15.49
CA PHE A 218 -0.60 -13.35 -16.06
C PHE A 218 -1.21 -12.19 -16.85
N HIS A 219 -1.08 -12.27 -18.18
CA HIS A 219 -1.55 -11.25 -19.09
C HIS A 219 -3.02 -11.46 -19.43
N THR A 220 -3.83 -10.47 -19.09
CA THR A 220 -5.25 -10.38 -19.40
C THR A 220 -5.51 -9.28 -20.42
N GLN A 221 -6.76 -9.15 -20.86
CA GLN A 221 -7.20 -8.04 -21.70
C GLN A 221 -7.97 -7.02 -20.86
N TYR A 222 -7.97 -5.76 -21.31
CA TYR A 222 -8.84 -4.74 -20.73
C TYR A 222 -10.30 -5.26 -20.70
N PRO A 223 -11.03 -5.08 -19.60
CA PRO A 223 -10.71 -4.22 -18.45
C PRO A 223 -9.96 -4.89 -17.29
N PHE A 224 -9.64 -6.19 -17.39
CA PHE A 224 -8.92 -6.91 -16.34
C PHE A 224 -7.44 -6.56 -16.36
N ARG A 225 -6.86 -6.38 -15.17
CA ARG A 225 -5.45 -5.99 -15.00
C ARG A 225 -4.52 -7.19 -15.10
N THR A 226 -3.32 -6.96 -15.63
CA THR A 226 -2.23 -7.93 -15.55
C THR A 226 -1.91 -8.20 -14.08
N VAL A 227 -1.71 -9.47 -13.73
CA VAL A 227 -1.27 -9.89 -12.40
C VAL A 227 0.19 -10.30 -12.49
N ARG A 228 1.05 -9.75 -11.63
CA ARG A 228 2.47 -10.08 -11.53
C ARG A 228 2.77 -10.74 -10.19
N SER A 229 3.04 -12.03 -10.19
CA SER A 229 3.50 -12.76 -9.00
C SER A 229 5.02 -12.76 -8.91
N ARG A 230 5.55 -12.42 -7.73
CA ARG A 230 6.97 -12.49 -7.38
C ARG A 230 7.18 -13.57 -6.32
N PRO A 231 7.64 -14.77 -6.72
CA PRO A 231 7.77 -15.91 -5.80
C PRO A 231 9.07 -15.91 -4.98
N ARG A 232 9.97 -14.92 -5.15
CA ARG A 232 11.19 -14.87 -4.34
C ARG A 232 10.87 -14.38 -2.94
N HIS A 233 11.44 -15.10 -1.97
CA HIS A 233 11.40 -14.82 -0.53
C HIS A 233 11.66 -13.33 -0.26
N LEU A 234 10.66 -12.66 0.33
CA LEU A 234 10.88 -11.48 1.17
C LEU A 234 11.53 -11.93 2.48
#